data_AF-A0A2E0ULA8-F1
#
_entry.id   AF-A0A2E0ULA8-F1
#
_cell.length_a   1.000
_cell.length_b   1.000
_cell.length_c   1.000
_cell.angle_alpha   90.00
_cell.angle_beta   90.00
_cell.angle_gamma   90.00
#
_symmetry.space_group_name_H-M   'P 1'
#
loop_
_entity.id
_entity.type
_entity.pdbx_description
1 polymer ?
#
loop_
_entity_poly.entity_id
_entity_poly.type
_entity_poly.pdbx_seq_one_letter_code
_entity_poly.pdbx_strand_id
1 'polypeptide(L)' 'MSNPGWTRKLVLIAGIFNIIALLTILLSIFRFTPLTLIISVSVGGALIGLSVLLYIVVVVTDLKERGVL' A
#
# COMPACT_ATOMS: atom_id res chain seq x y z
N MET A 1 15.31 18.30 -8.70
CA MET A 1 15.05 18.88 -7.37
C MET A 1 14.16 17.88 -6.64
N SER A 2 14.78 17.00 -5.85
CA SER A 2 14.05 16.07 -4.99
C SER A 2 13.18 16.92 -4.07
N ASN A 3 11.87 16.75 -4.16
CA ASN A 3 10.93 17.39 -3.26
C ASN A 3 10.70 16.41 -2.11
N PRO A 4 11.50 16.45 -1.01
CA PRO A 4 11.43 15.46 0.07
C PRO A 4 10.02 15.36 0.68
N GLY A 5 9.23 16.43 0.57
CA GLY A 5 7.83 16.44 0.98
C GLY A 5 6.91 15.53 0.14
N TRP A 6 7.18 15.35 -1.16
CA TRP A 6 6.35 14.52 -2.04
C TRP A 6 6.56 13.03 -1.79
N THR A 7 7.82 12.60 -1.75
CA THR A 7 8.20 11.21 -1.41
C THR A 7 7.67 10.83 -0.03
N ARG A 8 7.84 11.70 0.97
CA ARG A 8 7.32 11.46 2.32
C ARG A 8 5.80 11.31 2.33
N LYS A 9 5.05 12.13 1.58
CA LYS A 9 3.59 12.02 1.47
C LYS A 9 3.16 10.70 0.84
N LEU A 10 3.83 10.25 -0.23
CA LEU A 10 3.53 8.98 -0.88
C LEU A 10 3.76 7.77 0.02
N VAL A 11 4.89 7.75 0.74
CA VAL A 11 5.19 6.68 1.71
C VAL A 11 4.14 6.67 2.83
N LEU A 12 3.71 7.84 3.30
CA LEU A 12 2.69 7.96 4.34
C LEU A 12 1.32 7.43 3.85
N ILE A 13 0.93 7.77 2.62
CA ILE A 13 -0.28 7.25 1.97
C ILE A 13 -0.21 5.72 1.79
N ALA A 14 0.92 5.20 1.31
CA ALA A 14 1.15 3.77 1.16
C ALA A 14 1.08 3.03 2.51
N GLY A 15 1.58 3.64 3.58
CA GLY A 15 1.44 3.16 4.95
C GLY A 15 -0.01 3.10 5.42
N ILE A 16 -0.80 4.16 5.18
CA ILE A 16 -2.23 4.20 5.51
C ILE A 16 -2.99 3.09 4.80
N PHE A 17 -2.74 2.87 3.49
CA PHE A 17 -3.37 1.77 2.76
C PHE A 17 -3.06 0.40 3.35
N ASN A 18 -1.82 0.18 3.79
CA ASN A 18 -1.44 -1.07 4.46
C ASN A 18 -2.17 -1.26 5.79
N ILE A 19 -2.32 -0.22 6.60
CA ILE A 19 -3.05 -0.29 7.87
C ILE A 19 -4.53 -0.63 7.61
N ILE A 20 -5.17 0.02 6.63
CA ILE A 20 -6.55 -0.26 6.25
C ILE A 20 -6.70 -1.69 5.74
N ALA A 21 -5.77 -2.16 4.90
CA ALA A 21 -5.77 -3.53 4.40
C ALA A 21 -5.71 -4.54 5.55
N LEU A 22 -4.78 -4.32 6.50
CA LEU A 22 -4.61 -5.19 7.66
C LEU A 22 -5.88 -5.24 8.51
N LEU A 23 -6.50 -4.09 8.77
CA LEU A 23 -7.77 -4.01 9.51
C LEU A 23 -8.90 -4.74 8.79
N THR A 24 -8.99 -4.61 7.47
CA THR A 24 -10.02 -5.26 6.65
C THR A 24 -9.90 -6.78 6.72
N ILE A 25 -8.67 -7.29 6.64
CA ILE A 25 -8.36 -8.72 6.76
C ILE A 25 -8.66 -9.19 8.19
N LEU A 26 -8.23 -8.46 9.23
CA LEU A 26 -8.50 -8.80 10.63
C LEU A 26 -9.99 -8.87 10.92
N LEU A 27 -10.78 -7.88 10.50
CA LEU A 27 -12.24 -7.87 10.68
C LEU A 27 -12.92 -9.08 10.03
N SER A 28 -12.36 -9.57 8.92
CA SER A 28 -12.87 -10.77 8.24
C SER A 28 -12.62 -12.06 9.02
N ILE A 29 -11.58 -12.12 9.83
CA ILE A 29 -11.28 -13.26 10.69
C ILE A 29 -12.28 -13.29 11.86
N PHE A 30 -12.66 -12.13 12.39
CA PHE A 30 -13.64 -12.04 13.48
C PHE A 30 -15.08 -12.35 13.03
N ARG A 31 -15.43 -12.08 11.76
CA ARG A 31 -16.71 -12.50 11.17
C ARG A 31 -16.53 -13.77 10.34
N PHE A 32 -16.78 -14.92 10.97
CA PHE A 32 -16.69 -16.29 10.42
C PHE A 32 -17.67 -16.63 9.28
N THR A 33 -17.87 -15.75 8.28
CA THR A 33 -18.58 -16.13 7.05
C THR A 33 -17.58 -16.24 5.89
N PRO A 34 -17.66 -17.31 5.08
CA PRO A 34 -16.72 -17.51 3.97
C PRO A 34 -16.78 -16.38 2.94
N LEU A 35 -17.96 -15.76 2.77
CA LEU A 35 -18.15 -14.63 1.87
C LEU A 35 -17.37 -13.38 2.35
N THR A 36 -17.45 -13.05 3.65
CA THR A 36 -16.73 -11.90 4.20
C THR A 36 -15.23 -12.10 4.16
N LEU A 37 -14.75 -13.33 4.34
CA LEU A 37 -13.34 -13.67 4.26
C LEU A 37 -12.79 -13.44 2.84
N ILE A 38 -13.49 -13.94 1.81
CA ILE A 38 -13.07 -13.75 0.40
C ILE A 38 -13.06 -12.27 0.01
N ILE A 39 -14.11 -11.53 0.37
CA ILE A 39 -14.23 -10.09 0.03
C ILE A 39 -13.10 -9.31 0.72
N SER A 40 -12.88 -9.52 2.01
CA SER A 40 -11.84 -8.81 2.75
C SER A 40 -10.42 -9.17 2.32
N VAL A 41 -10.14 -10.43 2.00
CA VAL A 41 -8.84 -10.84 1.46
C VAL A 41 -8.62 -10.20 0.08
N SER A 42 -9.65 -10.13 -0.77
CA SER A 42 -9.55 -9.51 -2.09
C SER A 42 -9.32 -7.99 -2.00
N VAL A 43 -10.10 -7.30 -1.16
CA VAL A 43 -9.97 -5.85 -0.95
C VAL A 43 -8.66 -5.51 -0.24
N GLY A 44 -8.31 -6.23 0.81
CA GLY A 44 -7.04 -6.07 1.52
C GLY A 44 -5.84 -6.34 0.62
N GLY A 45 -5.90 -7.40 -0.18
CA GLY A 45 -4.88 -7.73 -1.17
C GLY A 45 -4.72 -6.63 -2.23
N ALA A 46 -5.81 -6.06 -2.74
CA ALA A 46 -5.76 -4.95 -3.68
C ALA A 46 -5.12 -3.69 -3.07
N LEU A 47 -5.45 -3.37 -1.81
CA LEU A 47 -4.86 -2.24 -1.08
C LEU A 47 -3.35 -2.43 -0.82
N ILE A 48 -2.92 -3.65 -0.48
CA ILE A 48 -1.50 -4.00 -0.35
C ILE A 48 -0.80 -3.86 -1.70
N GLY A 49 -1.40 -4.37 -2.78
CA GLY A 49 -0.86 -4.25 -4.13
C GLY A 49 -0.69 -2.78 -4.57
N LEU A 50 -1.67 -1.94 -4.26
CA LEU A 50 -1.59 -0.50 -4.52
C LEU A 50 -0.48 0.18 -3.70
N SER A 51 -0.32 -0.21 -2.43
CA SER A 51 0.77 0.28 -1.58
C SER A 51 2.14 -0.07 -2.16
N VAL A 52 2.32 -1.31 -2.62
CA VAL A 52 3.56 -1.76 -3.27
C VAL A 52 3.85 -0.98 -4.55
N LEU A 53 2.84 -0.73 -5.39
CA LEU A 53 3.00 0.10 -6.59
C LEU A 53 3.48 1.51 -6.25
N LEU A 54 2.92 2.13 -5.22
CA LEU A 54 3.36 3.46 -4.76
C LEU A 54 4.82 3.44 -4.29
N TYR A 55 5.24 2.39 -3.58
CA TYR A 55 6.65 2.22 -3.20
C TYR A 55 7.57 2.06 -4.42
N ILE A 56 7.16 1.27 -5.41
CA ILE A 56 7.95 1.10 -6.65
C ILE A 56 8.11 2.46 -7.35
N VAL A 57 7.03 3.24 -7.47
CA VAL A 57 7.10 4.58 -8.06
C VAL A 57 8.10 5.46 -7.30
N VAL A 58 8.03 5.48 -5.97
CA VAL A 58 8.97 6.23 -5.13
C VAL A 58 10.42 5.80 -5.37
N VAL A 59 10.69 4.49 -5.38
CA VAL A 59 12.04 3.94 -5.58
C VAL A 59 12.56 4.25 -6.98
N VAL A 60 11.74 4.08 -8.01
CA VAL A 60 12.12 4.39 -9.41
C VAL A 60 12.40 5.88 -9.58
N THR A 61 11.59 6.75 -8.99
CA THR A 61 11.85 8.20 -8.99
C THR A 61 13.16 8.52 -8.28
N ASP A 62 13.43 7.94 -7.11
CA ASP A 62 14.68 8.15 -6.37
C ASP A 62 15.91 7.65 -7.15
N LEU A 63 15.83 6.48 -7.81
CA LEU A 63 16.91 5.94 -8.64
C LEU A 63 17.21 6.80 -9.87
N LYS A 64 16.15 7.31 -10.54
CA LYS A 64 16.30 8.28 -11.65
C LYS A 64 16.92 9.58 -11.20
N GLU A 65 16.52 10.12 -10.04
CA GLU A 65 17.11 11.35 -9.50
C GLU A 65 18.59 11.18 -9.14
N ARG A 66 19.00 9.98 -8.72
CA ARG A 66 20.40 9.64 -8.45
C ARG A 66 21.23 9.34 -9.70
N GLY A 67 20.62 9.31 -10.89
CA GLY A 67 21.29 9.01 -12.15
C GLY A 67 21.77 7.57 -12.28
N VAL A 68 21.18 6.64 -11.51
CA VAL A 68 21.47 5.20 -11.58
C VAL A 68 20.68 4.53 -12.72
N LEU A 69 19.63 5.20 -13.21
CA LEU A 69 18.64 4.73 -14.16
C LEU A 69 18.32 5.82 -15.18
#